data_AF-A0A7X6HHM4-F1
#
_entry.id   AF-A0A7X6HHM4-F1
#
_cell.length_a   1.000
_cell.length_b   1.000
_cell.length_c   1.000
_cell.angle_alpha   90.00
_cell.angle_beta   90.00
_cell.angle_gamma   90.00
#
_symmetry.space_group_name_H-M   'P 1'
#
loop_
_entity.id
_entity.type
_entity.pdbx_description
1 polymer ?
#
loop_
_entity_poly.entity_id
_entity_poly.type
_entity_poly.pdbx_seq_one_letter_code
_entity_poly.pdbx_strand_id
1 'polypeptide(L)'
;MAELVDEMEELAEAVSESTRALVAQSPEGVGWKALLELGWFELAGEDPRLATGVLGEELGRAALASRALDAAVVHALEQAGAPVVAEQSHAVLYPLPSSPGAGQLFADGSAELDGLFLGGVEPGDKILAFVTDPAGQPAVVRLAPVEPSEVAGLDGADARVRAGRLTGRSAAVLDRLAPEHARLALRTARRALAYQLVGAAEECLRIAVTHVSERHQFGRPIGSYQAVKHRLADVRVAIAAARSVLAGSWDESDQTELTVLVATSLAKKAVQTAVAHGLQVCGGMGFTEEFPLAPLVRRAQFFAPFLGSAAELGMETARLLKACGTAPRISGFGTP
;
A
#
# COMPACT_ATOMS: atom_id res chain seq x y z
N MET A 1 9.49 -31.89 -0.85
CA MET A 1 8.20 -31.16 -0.92
C MET A 1 7.75 -30.74 0.47
N ALA A 2 7.55 -31.66 1.43
CA ALA A 2 7.21 -31.28 2.81
C ALA A 2 8.34 -30.48 3.50
N GLU A 3 9.59 -30.95 3.43
CA GLU A 3 10.76 -30.25 4.00
C GLU A 3 10.96 -28.85 3.40
N LEU A 4 10.80 -28.70 2.08
CA LEU A 4 10.86 -27.40 1.38
C LEU A 4 9.74 -26.45 1.80
N VAL A 5 8.54 -26.96 2.13
CA VAL A 5 7.44 -26.13 2.62
C VAL A 5 7.73 -25.67 4.05
N ASP A 6 8.28 -26.54 4.89
CA ASP A 6 8.70 -26.23 6.26
C ASP A 6 9.79 -25.15 6.29
N GLU A 7 10.84 -25.31 5.46
CA GLU A 7 11.92 -24.31 5.34
C GLU A 7 11.41 -22.93 4.88
N MET A 8 10.44 -22.90 3.95
CA MET A 8 9.83 -21.65 3.51
C MET A 8 8.95 -21.00 4.59
N GLU A 9 8.23 -21.79 5.38
CA GLU A 9 7.44 -21.30 6.50
C GLU A 9 8.34 -20.76 7.63
N GLU A 10 9.44 -21.45 7.95
CA GLU A 10 10.44 -20.98 8.92
C GLU A 10 11.08 -19.66 8.49
N LEU A 11 11.48 -19.54 7.21
CA LEU A 11 12.02 -18.29 6.67
C LEU A 11 11.01 -17.15 6.77
N ALA A 12 9.75 -17.40 6.38
CA ALA A 12 8.70 -16.39 6.44
C ALA A 12 8.43 -15.91 7.87
N GLU A 13 8.44 -16.81 8.87
CA GLU A 13 8.27 -16.43 10.27
C GLU A 13 9.49 -15.65 10.79
N ALA A 14 10.72 -16.06 10.45
CA ALA A 14 11.93 -15.34 10.85
C ALA A 14 11.98 -13.91 10.28
N VAL A 15 11.58 -13.74 9.01
CA VAL A 15 11.44 -12.42 8.37
C VAL A 15 10.34 -11.61 9.05
N SER A 16 9.20 -12.24 9.41
CA SER A 16 8.11 -11.58 10.12
C SER A 16 8.53 -11.12 11.51
N GLU A 17 9.25 -11.93 12.28
CA GLU A 17 9.76 -11.58 13.61
C GLU A 17 10.74 -10.39 13.52
N SER A 18 11.69 -10.45 12.60
CA SER A 18 12.65 -9.37 12.37
C SER A 18 11.96 -8.06 11.94
N THR A 19 10.95 -8.16 11.07
CA THR A 19 10.13 -7.02 10.64
C THR A 19 9.33 -6.42 11.81
N ARG A 20 8.70 -7.27 12.65
CA ARG A 20 7.99 -6.82 13.86
C ARG A 20 8.92 -6.11 14.83
N ALA A 21 10.14 -6.63 15.02
CA ALA A 21 11.16 -6.01 15.85
C ALA A 21 11.56 -4.62 15.31
N LEU A 22 11.78 -4.50 14.00
CA LEU A 22 12.05 -3.22 13.36
C LEU A 22 10.92 -2.21 13.58
N VAL A 23 9.68 -2.62 13.33
CA VAL A 23 8.48 -1.77 13.49
C VAL A 23 8.34 -1.30 14.94
N ALA A 24 8.57 -2.18 15.91
CA ALA A 24 8.52 -1.85 17.34
C ALA A 24 9.62 -0.86 17.75
N GLN A 25 10.80 -0.93 17.13
CA GLN A 25 11.94 -0.03 17.40
C GLN A 25 11.85 1.30 16.64
N SER A 26 10.87 1.46 15.73
CA SER A 26 10.74 2.61 14.83
C SER A 26 9.44 3.38 15.04
N PRO A 27 9.18 3.96 16.24
CA PRO A 27 7.89 4.58 16.56
C PRO A 27 7.54 5.80 15.68
N GLU A 28 8.53 6.43 15.05
CA GLU A 28 8.37 7.59 14.16
C GLU A 28 8.19 7.20 12.67
N GLY A 29 8.31 5.92 12.33
CA GLY A 29 8.25 5.42 10.98
C GLY A 29 9.47 4.63 10.53
N VAL A 30 9.29 3.79 9.52
CA VAL A 30 10.38 3.01 8.89
C VAL A 30 10.90 3.76 7.66
N GLY A 31 12.05 4.42 7.81
CA GLY A 31 12.75 5.14 6.75
C GLY A 31 13.69 4.25 5.91
N TRP A 32 14.34 4.84 4.90
CA TRP A 32 15.19 4.11 3.95
C TRP A 32 16.36 3.38 4.61
N LYS A 33 17.07 4.08 5.52
CA LYS A 33 18.19 3.50 6.27
C LYS A 33 17.80 2.23 7.03
N ALA A 34 16.62 2.23 7.65
CA ALA A 34 16.14 1.08 8.40
C ALA A 34 15.82 -0.12 7.49
N LEU A 35 15.39 0.12 6.25
CA LEU A 35 15.19 -0.92 5.24
C LEU A 35 16.52 -1.50 4.75
N LEU A 36 17.56 -0.66 4.60
CA LEU A 36 18.91 -1.12 4.29
C LEU A 36 19.47 -1.99 5.41
N GLU A 37 19.36 -1.54 6.67
CA GLU A 37 19.86 -2.28 7.84
C GLU A 37 19.10 -3.59 8.07
N LEU A 38 17.82 -3.67 7.68
CA LEU A 38 17.04 -4.92 7.70
C LEU A 38 17.52 -5.93 6.64
N GLY A 39 18.30 -5.51 5.64
CA GLY A 39 18.61 -6.34 4.46
C GLY A 39 17.40 -6.50 3.53
N TRP A 40 16.46 -5.55 3.55
CA TRP A 40 15.19 -5.68 2.83
C TRP A 40 15.38 -5.79 1.32
N PHE A 41 16.35 -5.07 0.74
CA PHE A 41 16.62 -5.09 -0.70
C PHE A 41 17.22 -6.41 -1.18
N GLU A 42 18.06 -7.05 -0.36
CA GLU A 42 18.59 -8.40 -0.63
C GLU A 42 17.43 -9.40 -0.66
N LEU A 43 16.60 -9.40 0.39
CA LEU A 43 15.41 -10.25 0.45
C LEU A 43 14.44 -10.00 -0.72
N ALA A 44 14.23 -8.73 -1.09
CA ALA A 44 13.37 -8.39 -2.22
C ALA A 44 13.95 -8.82 -3.57
N GLY A 45 15.28 -8.97 -3.67
CA GLY A 45 15.96 -9.54 -4.84
C GLY A 45 15.73 -11.05 -4.97
N GLU A 46 15.65 -11.76 -3.84
CA GLU A 46 15.43 -13.21 -3.79
C GLU A 46 13.93 -13.57 -3.88
N ASP A 47 13.10 -12.95 -3.05
CA ASP A 47 11.65 -13.13 -3.01
C ASP A 47 10.93 -11.78 -2.79
N PRO A 48 10.60 -11.04 -3.88
CA PRO A 48 9.93 -9.75 -3.76
C PRO A 48 8.52 -9.88 -3.17
N ARG A 49 7.86 -11.03 -3.31
CA ARG A 49 6.54 -11.28 -2.75
C ARG A 49 6.62 -11.39 -1.23
N LEU A 50 7.56 -12.17 -0.72
CA LEU A 50 7.79 -12.31 0.71
C LEU A 50 8.23 -10.98 1.33
N ALA A 51 9.24 -10.33 0.75
CA ALA A 51 9.78 -9.07 1.24
C ALA A 51 8.72 -7.95 1.32
N THR A 52 7.94 -7.79 0.25
CA THR A 52 6.88 -6.77 0.18
C THR A 52 5.69 -7.14 1.04
N GLY A 53 5.33 -8.43 1.06
CA GLY A 53 4.16 -8.94 1.76
C GLY A 53 4.29 -8.80 3.28
N VAL A 54 5.38 -9.32 3.85
CA VAL A 54 5.62 -9.29 5.28
C VAL A 54 5.77 -7.87 5.79
N LEU A 55 6.65 -7.08 5.18
CA LEU A 55 6.85 -5.68 5.57
C LEU A 55 5.57 -4.87 5.44
N GLY A 56 4.84 -5.02 4.33
CA GLY A 56 3.58 -4.33 4.10
C GLY A 56 2.56 -4.65 5.19
N GLU A 57 2.31 -5.93 5.48
CA GLU A 57 1.31 -6.31 6.48
C GLU A 57 1.67 -5.83 7.89
N GLU A 58 2.93 -5.94 8.33
CA GLU A 58 3.35 -5.47 9.66
C GLU A 58 3.24 -3.94 9.80
N LEU A 59 3.66 -3.18 8.76
CA LEU A 59 3.45 -1.73 8.73
C LEU A 59 1.97 -1.34 8.75
N GLY A 60 1.14 -2.14 8.07
CA GLY A 60 -0.30 -2.03 8.08
C GLY A 60 -0.90 -2.20 9.47
N ARG A 61 -0.50 -3.27 10.17
CA ARG A 61 -0.96 -3.58 11.55
C ARG A 61 -0.54 -2.49 12.53
N ALA A 62 0.71 -2.02 12.45
CA ALA A 62 1.21 -0.96 13.33
C ALA A 62 0.66 0.44 12.97
N ALA A 63 -0.05 0.56 11.85
CA ALA A 63 -0.50 1.82 11.26
C ALA A 63 0.64 2.84 11.10
N LEU A 64 1.85 2.36 10.78
CA LEU A 64 3.08 3.14 10.85
C LEU A 64 3.41 3.84 9.50
N ALA A 65 4.06 4.99 9.57
CA ALA A 65 4.59 5.68 8.39
C ALA A 65 5.80 4.93 7.84
N SER A 66 5.99 4.90 6.53
CA SER A 66 7.14 4.20 5.96
C SER A 66 7.46 4.62 4.52
N ARG A 67 8.73 4.44 4.15
CA ARG A 67 9.25 4.46 2.77
C ARG A 67 9.17 3.10 2.05
N ALA A 68 8.55 2.09 2.65
CA ALA A 68 8.48 0.74 2.05
C ALA A 68 7.81 0.70 0.66
N LEU A 69 6.82 1.57 0.43
CA LEU A 69 6.19 1.71 -0.88
C LEU A 69 7.20 2.19 -1.94
N ASP A 70 7.97 3.23 -1.59
CA ASP A 70 9.01 3.82 -2.42
C ASP A 70 10.12 2.81 -2.69
N ALA A 71 10.56 2.09 -1.66
CA ALA A 71 11.57 1.04 -1.76
C ALA A 71 11.14 -0.08 -2.71
N ALA A 72 9.88 -0.55 -2.63
CA ALA A 72 9.36 -1.53 -3.56
C ALA A 72 9.35 -1.04 -5.01
N VAL A 73 8.92 0.21 -5.25
CA VAL A 73 8.94 0.81 -6.58
C VAL A 73 10.36 0.90 -7.14
N VAL A 74 11.30 1.45 -6.36
CA VAL A 74 12.68 1.66 -6.79
C VAL A 74 13.39 0.33 -7.03
N HIS A 75 13.22 -0.65 -6.15
CA HIS A 75 13.76 -1.99 -6.34
C HIS A 75 13.25 -2.64 -7.62
N ALA A 76 11.93 -2.61 -7.86
CA ALA A 76 11.37 -3.17 -9.09
C ALA A 76 11.88 -2.45 -10.35
N LEU A 77 12.06 -1.13 -10.29
CA LEU A 77 12.63 -0.34 -11.37
C LEU A 77 14.09 -0.69 -11.65
N GLU A 78 14.92 -0.84 -10.61
CA GLU A 78 16.32 -1.26 -10.74
C GLU A 78 16.42 -2.65 -11.38
N GLN A 79 15.63 -3.62 -10.90
CA GLN A 79 15.60 -4.98 -11.48
C GLN A 79 15.15 -4.99 -12.95
N ALA A 80 14.35 -4.00 -13.37
CA ALA A 80 13.95 -3.83 -14.76
C ALA A 80 14.98 -3.07 -15.62
N GLY A 81 16.11 -2.63 -15.05
CA GLY A 81 17.16 -1.91 -15.76
C GLY A 81 16.93 -0.40 -15.88
N ALA A 82 16.02 0.17 -15.10
CA ALA A 82 15.89 1.63 -15.02
C ALA A 82 17.12 2.25 -14.34
N PRO A 83 17.50 3.50 -14.67
CA PRO A 83 18.67 4.19 -14.11
C PRO A 83 18.41 4.72 -12.69
N VAL A 84 18.10 3.81 -11.76
CA VAL A 84 17.91 4.02 -10.32
C VAL A 84 18.74 2.99 -9.56
N VAL A 85 19.05 3.28 -8.29
CA VAL A 85 19.89 2.41 -7.44
C VAL A 85 19.21 2.24 -6.09
N ALA A 86 18.69 1.06 -5.76
CA ALA A 86 17.86 0.88 -4.57
C ALA A 86 18.62 1.08 -3.25
N GLU A 87 19.95 0.91 -3.26
CA GLU A 87 20.80 1.23 -2.11
C GLU A 87 20.88 2.74 -1.80
N GLN A 88 20.53 3.61 -2.76
CA GLN A 88 20.44 5.05 -2.54
C GLN A 88 19.06 5.42 -2.02
N SER A 89 18.97 6.40 -1.11
CA SER A 89 17.67 6.86 -0.61
C SER A 89 16.86 7.54 -1.71
N HIS A 90 15.59 7.16 -1.82
CA HIS A 90 14.65 7.73 -2.78
C HIS A 90 13.37 8.20 -2.09
N ALA A 91 12.77 9.24 -2.68
CA ALA A 91 11.41 9.66 -2.40
C ALA A 91 10.57 9.60 -3.67
N VAL A 92 9.40 8.97 -3.59
CA VAL A 92 8.48 8.85 -4.72
C VAL A 92 7.26 9.75 -4.51
N LEU A 93 7.03 10.64 -5.46
CA LEU A 93 5.88 11.53 -5.48
C LEU A 93 4.71 10.84 -6.20
N TYR A 94 3.64 10.55 -5.47
CA TYR A 94 2.43 9.93 -6.01
C TYR A 94 1.34 10.98 -6.27
N PRO A 95 0.70 11.00 -7.45
CA PRO A 95 -0.28 12.03 -7.80
C PRO A 95 -1.52 11.95 -6.93
N LEU A 96 -2.11 13.11 -6.63
CA LEU A 96 -3.40 13.20 -5.97
C LEU A 96 -4.56 12.99 -6.97
N PRO A 97 -5.47 12.03 -6.75
CA PRO A 97 -6.56 11.75 -7.68
C PRO A 97 -7.54 12.93 -7.89
N SER A 98 -7.64 13.84 -6.92
CA SER A 98 -8.66 14.89 -6.86
C SER A 98 -8.27 16.20 -7.55
N SER A 99 -7.06 16.33 -8.07
CA SER A 99 -6.59 17.54 -8.78
C SER A 99 -6.54 17.30 -10.29
N PRO A 100 -7.35 18.00 -11.11
CA PRO A 100 -7.16 18.03 -12.55
C PRO A 100 -5.74 18.52 -12.89
N GLY A 101 -4.95 17.73 -13.62
CA GLY A 101 -3.56 18.06 -13.93
C GLY A 101 -2.53 17.61 -12.87
N ALA A 102 -2.94 16.85 -11.85
CA ALA A 102 -2.02 16.31 -10.85
C ALA A 102 -0.94 15.43 -11.49
N GLY A 103 0.28 15.95 -11.58
CA GLY A 103 1.36 15.28 -12.28
C GLY A 103 1.11 15.26 -13.78
N GLN A 104 1.35 16.37 -14.48
CA GLN A 104 1.30 16.43 -15.94
C GLN A 104 2.66 16.81 -16.52
N LEU A 105 3.20 15.98 -17.42
CA LEU A 105 4.38 16.30 -18.20
C LEU A 105 3.97 17.08 -19.45
N PHE A 106 4.66 18.18 -19.73
CA PHE A 106 4.44 19.03 -20.89
C PHE A 106 5.46 18.76 -22.00
N ALA A 107 5.12 19.20 -23.22
CA ALA A 107 5.98 19.02 -24.39
C ALA A 107 7.32 19.77 -24.31
N ASP A 108 7.42 20.79 -23.45
CA ASP A 108 8.66 21.53 -23.18
C ASP A 108 9.57 20.84 -22.15
N GLY A 109 9.18 19.65 -21.67
CA GLY A 109 9.91 18.87 -20.68
C GLY A 109 9.63 19.26 -19.23
N SER A 110 8.88 20.33 -18.96
CA SER A 110 8.46 20.67 -17.60
C SER A 110 7.30 19.80 -17.13
N ALA A 111 7.10 19.70 -15.82
CA ALA A 111 5.96 18.98 -15.24
C ALA A 111 5.19 19.84 -14.23
N GLU A 112 3.87 19.82 -14.29
CA GLU A 112 3.01 20.30 -13.20
C GLU A 112 2.88 19.19 -12.16
N LEU A 113 3.36 19.44 -10.94
CA LEU A 113 3.37 18.48 -9.86
C LEU A 113 2.25 18.82 -8.87
N ASP A 114 1.49 17.81 -8.48
CA ASP A 114 0.59 17.85 -7.34
C ASP A 114 0.46 16.44 -6.78
N GLY A 115 1.24 16.14 -5.75
CA GLY A 115 1.35 14.79 -5.24
C GLY A 115 1.84 14.71 -3.80
N LEU A 116 1.86 13.49 -3.29
CA LEU A 116 2.26 13.15 -1.94
C LEU A 116 3.53 12.32 -1.93
N PHE A 117 4.46 12.70 -1.05
CA PHE A 117 5.52 11.83 -0.55
C PHE A 117 5.01 11.11 0.69
N LEU A 118 5.22 9.80 0.77
CA LEU A 118 4.96 9.01 1.98
C LEU A 118 6.24 8.88 2.79
N GLY A 119 6.18 9.01 4.11
CA GLY A 119 7.36 8.95 4.98
C GLY A 119 8.25 10.20 4.98
N GLY A 120 7.84 11.27 4.29
CA GLY A 120 8.57 12.55 4.20
C GLY A 120 9.52 12.64 3.01
N VAL A 121 10.47 13.59 3.07
CA VAL A 121 11.63 13.73 2.16
C VAL A 121 12.84 14.05 3.03
N GLU A 122 14.00 13.49 2.69
CA GLU A 122 15.28 13.74 3.37
C GLU A 122 16.28 14.42 2.43
N PRO A 123 17.20 15.27 2.95
CA PRO A 123 18.23 15.88 2.13
C PRO A 123 19.07 14.82 1.40
N GLY A 124 19.19 14.97 0.08
CA GLY A 124 19.93 14.04 -0.78
C GLY A 124 19.10 12.90 -1.37
N ASP A 125 17.81 12.79 -1.04
CA ASP A 125 16.88 11.85 -1.67
C ASP A 125 16.89 12.02 -3.20
N LYS A 126 16.93 10.90 -3.93
CA LYS A 126 16.63 10.87 -5.35
C LYS A 126 15.12 10.89 -5.54
N ILE A 127 14.64 11.78 -6.41
CA ILE A 127 13.21 12.03 -6.53
C ILE A 127 12.66 11.38 -7.80
N LEU A 128 11.69 10.49 -7.63
CA LEU A 128 10.84 9.99 -8.70
C LEU A 128 9.46 10.63 -8.58
N ALA A 129 8.83 10.95 -9.71
CA ALA A 129 7.45 11.41 -9.71
C ALA A 129 6.63 10.64 -10.74
N PHE A 130 5.48 10.14 -10.29
CA PHE A 130 4.43 9.66 -11.17
C PHE A 130 3.75 10.87 -11.81
N VAL A 131 3.72 10.88 -13.14
CA VAL A 131 3.08 11.92 -13.95
C VAL A 131 2.29 11.29 -15.09
N THR A 132 1.46 12.08 -15.75
CA THR A 132 0.76 11.73 -16.97
C THR A 132 1.44 12.45 -18.12
N ASP A 133 1.76 11.73 -19.20
CA ASP A 133 2.38 12.33 -20.36
C ASP A 133 1.38 13.12 -21.23
N PRO A 134 1.84 13.87 -22.25
CA PRO A 134 0.95 14.62 -23.13
C PRO A 134 -0.10 13.78 -23.88
N ALA A 135 0.11 12.46 -24.00
CA ALA A 135 -0.83 11.51 -24.61
C ALA A 135 -1.81 10.91 -23.58
N GLY A 136 -1.78 11.37 -22.33
CA GLY A 136 -2.65 10.86 -21.27
C GLY A 136 -2.19 9.52 -20.70
N GLN A 137 -0.95 9.09 -20.96
CA GLN A 137 -0.42 7.81 -20.48
C GLN A 137 0.37 7.97 -19.18
N PRO A 138 0.33 6.98 -18.27
CA PRO A 138 1.18 6.98 -17.09
C PRO A 138 2.67 7.05 -17.47
N ALA A 139 3.42 7.87 -16.74
CA ALA A 139 4.86 8.05 -16.89
C ALA A 139 5.50 8.22 -15.51
N VAL A 140 6.80 7.91 -15.43
CA VAL A 140 7.63 8.20 -14.27
C VAL A 140 8.80 9.05 -14.74
N VAL A 141 9.08 10.13 -14.02
CA VAL A 141 10.17 11.06 -14.30
C VAL A 141 11.11 11.16 -13.11
N ARG A 142 12.39 11.37 -13.38
CA ARG A 142 13.37 11.76 -12.35
C ARG A 142 13.37 13.27 -12.24
N LEU A 143 13.24 13.77 -11.01
CA LEU A 143 13.31 15.20 -10.72
C LEU A 143 14.66 15.55 -10.12
N ALA A 144 15.04 16.82 -10.19
CA ALA A 144 16.09 17.36 -9.34
C ALA A 144 15.76 17.11 -7.85
N PRO A 145 16.78 17.08 -6.97
CA PRO A 145 16.55 16.96 -5.53
C PRO A 145 15.54 17.99 -5.02
N VAL A 146 14.69 17.57 -4.09
CA VAL A 146 13.68 18.40 -3.42
C VAL A 146 14.09 18.53 -1.97
N GLU A 147 14.24 19.75 -1.48
CA GLU A 147 14.55 19.99 -0.07
C GLU A 147 13.30 19.80 0.80
N PRO A 148 13.44 19.31 2.05
CA PRO A 148 12.28 19.11 2.93
C PRO A 148 11.45 20.39 3.17
N SER A 149 12.08 21.57 3.09
CA SER A 149 11.41 22.87 3.24
C SER A 149 10.47 23.22 2.08
N GLU A 150 10.60 22.55 0.93
CA GLU A 150 9.73 22.71 -0.24
C GLU A 150 8.46 21.86 -0.14
N VAL A 151 8.43 20.90 0.81
CA VAL A 151 7.32 19.96 0.98
C VAL A 151 6.40 20.44 2.08
N ALA A 152 5.15 20.74 1.73
CA ALA A 152 4.15 21.15 2.70
C ALA A 152 3.68 19.96 3.53
N GLY A 153 3.65 20.12 4.86
CA GLY A 153 2.98 19.15 5.74
C GLY A 153 1.48 19.07 5.44
N LEU A 154 0.87 17.91 5.70
CA LEU A 154 -0.58 17.77 5.66
C LEU A 154 -1.17 18.03 7.05
N ASP A 155 -1.83 19.18 7.21
CA ASP A 155 -2.56 19.51 8.44
C ASP A 155 -3.66 18.46 8.71
N GLY A 156 -3.73 17.96 9.95
CA GLY A 156 -4.74 16.98 10.37
C GLY A 156 -4.54 15.55 9.87
N ALA A 157 -3.47 15.27 9.10
CA ALA A 157 -3.05 13.90 8.87
C ALA A 157 -2.51 13.31 10.19
N ASP A 158 -2.84 12.05 10.46
CA ASP A 158 -2.21 11.31 11.57
C ASP A 158 -0.69 11.41 11.41
N ALA A 159 0.03 11.81 12.47
CA ALA A 159 1.49 11.84 12.47
C ALA A 159 2.09 10.49 12.03
N ARG A 160 1.35 9.40 12.24
CA ARG A 160 1.70 8.04 11.83
C ARG A 160 1.48 7.74 10.34
N VAL A 161 0.89 8.64 9.57
CA VAL A 161 0.88 8.57 8.10
C VAL A 161 2.11 9.28 7.51
N ARG A 162 2.61 10.34 8.18
CA ARG A 162 3.76 11.18 7.77
C ARG A 162 3.82 11.38 6.26
N ALA A 163 2.90 12.17 5.73
CA ALA A 163 2.86 12.52 4.31
C ALA A 163 3.11 14.01 4.11
N GLY A 164 3.82 14.33 3.02
CA GLY A 164 4.10 15.70 2.62
C GLY A 164 3.65 15.93 1.19
N ARG A 165 3.11 17.11 0.89
CA ARG A 165 2.60 17.48 -0.43
C ARG A 165 3.58 18.41 -1.14
N LEU A 166 3.85 18.09 -2.40
CA LEU A 166 4.57 18.97 -3.32
C LEU A 166 3.60 19.45 -4.40
N THR A 167 3.53 20.76 -4.60
CA THR A 167 2.68 21.38 -5.62
C THR A 167 3.44 22.42 -6.42
N GLY A 168 3.17 22.50 -7.72
CA GLY A 168 3.65 23.57 -8.59
C GLY A 168 4.29 23.05 -9.87
N ARG A 169 4.56 23.97 -10.80
CA ARG A 169 5.27 23.65 -12.04
C ARG A 169 6.76 23.53 -11.76
N SER A 170 7.32 22.37 -12.03
CA SER A 170 8.76 22.10 -11.98
C SER A 170 9.34 22.09 -13.38
N ALA A 171 10.31 22.99 -13.63
CA ALA A 171 11.18 22.92 -14.80
C ALA A 171 12.36 21.96 -14.59
N ALA A 172 12.41 21.26 -13.46
CA ALA A 172 13.55 20.46 -13.01
C ALA A 172 13.38 18.95 -13.25
N VAL A 173 12.72 18.58 -14.36
CA VAL A 173 12.68 17.20 -14.83
C VAL A 173 14.04 16.87 -15.45
N LEU A 174 14.73 15.86 -14.89
CA LEU A 174 16.04 15.43 -15.37
C LEU A 174 15.89 14.52 -16.59
N ASP A 175 15.02 13.52 -16.49
CA ASP A 175 14.62 12.65 -17.60
C ASP A 175 13.32 11.92 -17.32
N ARG A 176 12.83 11.24 -18.35
CA ARG A 176 11.66 10.37 -18.32
C ARG A 176 12.11 8.92 -18.44
N LEU A 177 11.60 8.06 -17.55
CA LEU A 177 11.83 6.61 -17.64
C LEU A 177 11.03 6.02 -18.81
N ALA A 178 11.49 4.87 -19.32
CA ALA A 178 10.78 4.16 -20.39
C ALA A 178 9.30 3.83 -20.02
N PRO A 179 8.36 3.83 -20.97
CA PRO A 179 6.93 3.63 -20.67
C PRO A 179 6.58 2.36 -19.87
N GLU A 180 7.30 1.27 -20.11
CA GLU A 180 7.17 0.00 -19.40
C GLU A 180 7.49 0.12 -17.91
N HIS A 181 8.47 0.96 -17.55
CA HIS A 181 8.85 1.23 -16.17
C HIS A 181 7.72 1.93 -15.39
N ALA A 182 6.95 2.80 -16.05
CA ALA A 182 5.84 3.49 -15.39
C ALA A 182 4.71 2.51 -15.01
N ARG A 183 4.40 1.55 -15.88
CA ARG A 183 3.41 0.50 -15.58
C ARG A 183 3.88 -0.41 -14.46
N LEU A 184 5.14 -0.84 -14.51
CA LEU A 184 5.76 -1.64 -13.46
C LEU A 184 5.73 -0.93 -12.12
N ALA A 185 6.18 0.33 -12.06
CA ALA A 185 6.18 1.14 -10.86
C ALA A 185 4.77 1.27 -10.25
N LEU A 186 3.75 1.56 -11.07
CA LEU A 186 2.38 1.70 -10.58
C LEU A 186 1.81 0.38 -10.05
N ARG A 187 2.07 -0.74 -10.74
CA ARG A 187 1.70 -2.08 -10.28
C ARG A 187 2.35 -2.40 -8.93
N THR A 188 3.64 -2.17 -8.82
CA THR A 188 4.41 -2.47 -7.60
C THR A 188 3.93 -1.63 -6.42
N ALA A 189 3.70 -0.33 -6.64
CA ALA A 189 3.11 0.55 -5.63
C ALA A 189 1.71 0.03 -5.19
N ARG A 190 0.85 -0.34 -6.15
CA ARG A 190 -0.49 -0.90 -5.86
C ARG A 190 -0.43 -2.21 -5.08
N ARG A 191 0.51 -3.12 -5.37
CA ARG A 191 0.75 -4.37 -4.61
C ARG A 191 1.19 -4.08 -3.19
N ALA A 192 2.23 -3.26 -3.01
CA ALA A 192 2.77 -2.91 -1.69
C ALA A 192 1.73 -2.18 -0.82
N LEU A 193 0.95 -1.26 -1.40
CA LEU A 193 -0.18 -0.63 -0.71
C LEU A 193 -1.24 -1.68 -0.30
N ALA A 194 -1.58 -2.62 -1.17
CA ALA A 194 -2.58 -3.64 -0.88
C ALA A 194 -2.19 -4.50 0.34
N TYR A 195 -0.92 -4.89 0.48
CA TYR A 195 -0.43 -5.60 1.67
C TYR A 195 -0.59 -4.77 2.95
N GLN A 196 -0.25 -3.48 2.91
CA GLN A 196 -0.46 -2.60 4.06
C GLN A 196 -1.94 -2.47 4.45
N LEU A 197 -2.84 -2.39 3.49
CA LEU A 197 -4.28 -2.30 3.76
C LEU A 197 -4.84 -3.62 4.30
N VAL A 198 -4.34 -4.76 3.83
CA VAL A 198 -4.67 -6.08 4.38
C VAL A 198 -4.21 -6.18 5.85
N GLY A 199 -2.96 -5.82 6.15
CA GLY A 199 -2.45 -5.82 7.53
C GLY A 199 -3.25 -4.90 8.45
N ALA A 200 -3.61 -3.71 7.98
CA ALA A 200 -4.46 -2.78 8.73
C ALA A 200 -5.87 -3.35 8.98
N ALA A 201 -6.46 -4.03 7.99
CA ALA A 201 -7.76 -4.68 8.12
C ALA A 201 -7.73 -5.82 9.14
N GLU A 202 -6.64 -6.60 9.18
CA GLU A 202 -6.46 -7.65 10.18
C GLU A 202 -6.34 -7.10 11.59
N GLU A 203 -5.58 -6.02 11.77
CA GLU A 203 -5.46 -5.42 13.09
C GLU A 203 -6.79 -4.83 13.57
N CYS A 204 -7.56 -4.21 12.67
CA CYS A 204 -8.92 -3.78 12.98
C CYS A 204 -9.79 -4.95 13.47
N LEU A 205 -9.74 -6.08 12.76
CA LEU A 205 -10.48 -7.29 13.14
C LEU A 205 -10.01 -7.82 14.49
N ARG A 206 -8.70 -7.87 14.74
CA ARG A 206 -8.11 -8.34 16.01
C ARG A 206 -8.59 -7.49 17.18
N ILE A 207 -8.47 -6.17 17.08
CA ILE A 207 -8.92 -5.22 18.11
C ILE A 207 -10.42 -5.38 18.38
N ALA A 208 -11.23 -5.47 17.31
CA ALA A 208 -12.67 -5.65 17.43
C ALA A 208 -13.03 -6.98 18.10
N VAL A 209 -12.39 -8.09 17.72
CA VAL A 209 -12.58 -9.42 18.33
C VAL A 209 -12.22 -9.41 19.81
N THR A 210 -11.07 -8.82 20.19
CA THR A 210 -10.69 -8.66 21.60
C THR A 210 -11.76 -7.89 22.36
N HIS A 211 -12.16 -6.73 21.85
CA HIS A 211 -13.17 -5.89 22.50
C HIS A 211 -14.51 -6.63 22.73
N VAL A 212 -15.05 -7.30 21.69
CA VAL A 212 -16.35 -7.97 21.81
C VAL A 212 -16.30 -9.22 22.67
N SER A 213 -15.12 -9.82 22.84
CA SER A 213 -14.91 -11.00 23.68
C SER A 213 -14.84 -10.63 25.16
N GLU A 214 -14.25 -9.48 25.49
CA GLU A 214 -14.09 -8.99 26.86
C GLU A 214 -15.32 -8.22 27.36
N ARG A 215 -16.00 -7.49 26.47
CA ARG A 215 -17.14 -6.65 26.84
C ARG A 215 -18.40 -7.48 27.12
N HIS A 216 -18.93 -7.38 28.34
CA HIS A 216 -20.15 -8.09 28.76
C HIS A 216 -21.37 -7.15 28.81
N GLN A 217 -22.44 -7.50 28.11
CA GLN A 217 -23.74 -6.82 28.18
C GLN A 217 -24.89 -7.81 28.00
N PHE A 218 -26.02 -7.50 28.64
CA PHE A 218 -27.20 -8.37 28.69
C PHE A 218 -26.86 -9.81 29.13
N GLY A 219 -25.99 -9.93 30.15
CA GLY A 219 -25.68 -11.19 30.82
C GLY A 219 -24.62 -12.08 30.16
N ARG A 220 -23.95 -11.65 29.08
CA ARG A 220 -22.89 -12.43 28.40
C ARG A 220 -21.95 -11.54 27.56
N PRO A 221 -20.80 -12.06 27.07
CA PRO A 221 -19.96 -11.33 26.11
C PRO A 221 -20.74 -10.87 24.88
N ILE A 222 -20.51 -9.65 24.40
CA ILE A 222 -21.22 -9.12 23.22
C ILE A 222 -20.85 -9.84 21.93
N GLY A 223 -19.67 -10.47 21.86
CA GLY A 223 -19.26 -11.33 20.75
C GLY A 223 -20.12 -12.59 20.58
N SER A 224 -20.95 -12.94 21.57
CA SER A 224 -21.86 -14.09 21.48
C SER A 224 -23.09 -13.83 20.60
N TYR A 225 -23.46 -12.57 20.35
CA TYR A 225 -24.63 -12.21 19.53
C TYR A 225 -24.35 -12.41 18.04
N GLN A 226 -25.30 -13.04 17.33
CA GLN A 226 -25.18 -13.34 15.89
C GLN A 226 -24.92 -12.08 15.05
N ALA A 227 -25.55 -10.96 15.38
CA ALA A 227 -25.33 -9.69 14.68
C ALA A 227 -23.86 -9.20 14.76
N VAL A 228 -23.16 -9.47 15.87
CA VAL A 228 -21.74 -9.15 16.02
C VAL A 228 -20.89 -10.17 15.26
N LYS A 229 -21.20 -11.47 15.40
CA LYS A 229 -20.48 -12.54 14.70
C LYS A 229 -20.52 -12.39 13.18
N HIS A 230 -21.69 -12.12 12.60
CA HIS A 230 -21.84 -11.95 11.15
C HIS A 230 -20.99 -10.78 10.64
N ARG A 231 -21.02 -9.62 11.32
CA ARG A 231 -20.18 -8.48 10.94
C ARG A 231 -18.69 -8.82 10.93
N LEU A 232 -18.20 -9.51 11.97
CA LEU A 232 -16.77 -9.87 12.05
C LEU A 232 -16.41 -11.01 11.08
N ALA A 233 -17.36 -11.90 10.76
CA ALA A 233 -17.19 -12.90 9.71
C ALA A 233 -17.09 -12.24 8.32
N ASP A 234 -17.90 -11.22 8.01
CA ASP A 234 -17.84 -10.47 6.76
C ASP A 234 -16.46 -9.79 6.59
N VAL A 235 -15.91 -9.22 7.66
CA VAL A 235 -14.54 -8.67 7.66
C VAL A 235 -13.52 -9.76 7.34
N ARG A 236 -13.62 -10.92 8.00
CA ARG A 236 -12.68 -12.04 7.78
C ARG A 236 -12.73 -12.54 6.33
N VAL A 237 -13.92 -12.63 5.74
CA VAL A 237 -14.12 -13.02 4.33
C VAL A 237 -13.50 -11.98 3.39
N ALA A 238 -13.71 -10.69 3.64
CA ALA A 238 -13.14 -9.63 2.81
C ALA A 238 -11.60 -9.65 2.82
N ILE A 239 -10.99 -9.87 3.99
CA ILE A 239 -9.53 -10.02 4.14
C ILE A 239 -9.03 -11.25 3.38
N ALA A 240 -9.69 -12.40 3.54
CA ALA A 240 -9.29 -13.63 2.86
C ALA A 240 -9.36 -13.49 1.33
N ALA A 241 -10.41 -12.86 0.81
CA ALA A 241 -10.55 -12.58 -0.62
C ALA A 241 -9.43 -11.66 -1.13
N ALA A 242 -9.15 -10.57 -0.41
CA ALA A 242 -8.07 -9.65 -0.78
C ALA A 242 -6.71 -10.34 -0.81
N ARG A 243 -6.37 -11.13 0.22
CA ARG A 243 -5.10 -11.88 0.29
C ARG A 243 -4.95 -12.89 -0.84
N SER A 244 -6.01 -13.63 -1.14
CA SER A 244 -5.96 -14.66 -2.18
C SER A 244 -5.64 -14.06 -3.55
N VAL A 245 -6.33 -12.98 -3.93
CA VAL A 245 -6.07 -12.31 -5.22
C VAL A 245 -4.72 -11.58 -5.21
N LEU A 246 -4.32 -11.01 -4.07
CA LEU A 246 -3.02 -10.35 -3.93
C LEU A 246 -1.85 -11.33 -4.09
N ALA A 247 -1.97 -12.55 -3.55
CA ALA A 247 -0.98 -13.61 -3.76
C ALA A 247 -0.85 -13.97 -5.25
N GLY A 248 -1.97 -14.16 -5.95
CA GLY A 248 -1.98 -14.43 -7.40
C GLY A 248 -1.52 -13.24 -8.25
N SER A 249 -1.46 -12.03 -7.68
CA SER A 249 -0.99 -10.85 -8.42
C SER A 249 0.49 -10.90 -8.77
N TRP A 250 1.27 -11.78 -8.14
CA TRP A 250 2.70 -11.99 -8.42
C TRP A 250 2.96 -13.01 -9.53
N ASP A 251 1.94 -13.74 -9.97
CA ASP A 251 2.04 -14.68 -11.09
C ASP A 251 2.04 -13.89 -12.41
N GLU A 252 3.23 -13.64 -12.96
CA GLU A 252 3.35 -12.83 -14.18
C GLU A 252 2.66 -13.50 -15.38
N SER A 253 1.72 -12.77 -15.98
CA SER A 253 0.90 -13.20 -17.10
C SER A 253 0.39 -11.99 -17.90
N ASP A 254 -0.37 -12.24 -18.96
CA ASP A 254 -1.11 -11.21 -19.68
C ASP A 254 -2.19 -10.53 -18.81
N GLN A 255 -2.59 -11.16 -17.70
CA GLN A 255 -3.62 -10.67 -16.78
C GLN A 255 -3.06 -9.94 -15.56
N THR A 256 -1.73 -9.80 -15.41
CA THR A 256 -1.13 -9.19 -14.21
C THR A 256 -1.73 -7.81 -13.88
N GLU A 257 -1.96 -6.93 -14.88
CA GLU A 257 -2.57 -5.61 -14.63
C GLU A 257 -3.92 -5.76 -13.93
N LEU A 258 -4.75 -6.64 -14.47
CA LEU A 258 -6.10 -6.86 -14.00
C LEU A 258 -6.08 -7.45 -12.59
N THR A 259 -5.22 -8.44 -12.34
CA THR A 259 -5.11 -9.07 -11.02
C THR A 259 -4.65 -8.07 -9.97
N VAL A 260 -3.69 -7.20 -10.28
CA VAL A 260 -3.25 -6.12 -9.37
C VAL A 260 -4.38 -5.13 -9.09
N LEU A 261 -5.12 -4.69 -10.11
CA LEU A 261 -6.26 -3.78 -9.93
C LEU A 261 -7.34 -4.38 -9.01
N VAL A 262 -7.70 -5.65 -9.24
CA VAL A 262 -8.68 -6.36 -8.42
C VAL A 262 -8.16 -6.57 -6.99
N ALA A 263 -6.90 -6.99 -6.83
CA ALA A 263 -6.29 -7.18 -5.52
C ALA A 263 -6.29 -5.89 -4.69
N THR A 264 -5.85 -4.78 -5.27
CA THR A 264 -5.82 -3.47 -4.59
C THR A 264 -7.23 -2.97 -4.29
N SER A 265 -8.19 -3.17 -5.20
CA SER A 265 -9.60 -2.84 -4.95
C SER A 265 -10.19 -3.64 -3.79
N LEU A 266 -9.90 -4.95 -3.73
CA LEU A 266 -10.37 -5.82 -2.64
C LEU A 266 -9.71 -5.46 -1.31
N ALA A 267 -8.40 -5.17 -1.29
CA ALA A 267 -7.70 -4.74 -0.07
C ALA A 267 -8.27 -3.43 0.49
N LYS A 268 -8.58 -2.45 -0.38
CA LYS A 268 -9.27 -1.21 0.00
C LYS A 268 -10.66 -1.49 0.58
N LYS A 269 -11.44 -2.37 -0.06
CA LYS A 269 -12.75 -2.76 0.45
C LYS A 269 -12.65 -3.50 1.78
N ALA A 270 -11.64 -4.35 1.96
CA ALA A 270 -11.41 -5.11 3.19
C ALA A 270 -11.15 -4.17 4.37
N VAL A 271 -10.22 -3.21 4.24
CA VAL A 271 -9.93 -2.27 5.33
C VAL A 271 -11.11 -1.35 5.63
N GLN A 272 -11.85 -0.90 4.61
CA GLN A 272 -13.07 -0.10 4.79
C GLN A 272 -14.16 -0.89 5.54
N THR A 273 -14.33 -2.17 5.19
CA THR A 273 -15.29 -3.06 5.88
C THR A 273 -14.86 -3.32 7.32
N ALA A 274 -13.56 -3.55 7.54
CA ALA A 274 -12.97 -3.77 8.86
C ALA A 274 -13.16 -2.56 9.78
N VAL A 275 -12.89 -1.36 9.30
CA VAL A 275 -13.10 -0.11 10.04
C VAL A 275 -14.59 0.11 10.32
N ALA A 276 -15.46 0.00 9.32
CA ALA A 276 -16.89 0.24 9.49
C ALA A 276 -17.53 -0.74 10.50
N HIS A 277 -17.19 -2.03 10.42
CA HIS A 277 -17.70 -3.02 11.36
C HIS A 277 -17.02 -2.94 12.72
N GLY A 278 -15.71 -2.68 12.76
CA GLY A 278 -14.95 -2.48 13.99
C GLY A 278 -15.49 -1.32 14.84
N LEU A 279 -15.69 -0.15 14.22
CA LEU A 279 -16.32 1.01 14.88
C LEU A 279 -17.70 0.66 15.42
N GLN A 280 -18.53 -0.01 14.62
CA GLN A 280 -19.89 -0.37 15.01
C GLN A 280 -19.93 -1.31 16.22
N VAL A 281 -19.06 -2.33 16.27
CA VAL A 281 -19.08 -3.32 17.36
C VAL A 281 -18.36 -2.82 18.63
N CYS A 282 -17.41 -1.90 18.49
CA CYS A 282 -16.74 -1.23 19.61
C CYS A 282 -17.59 -0.08 20.20
N GLY A 283 -18.66 0.32 19.51
CA GLY A 283 -19.59 1.35 19.97
C GLY A 283 -18.89 2.70 20.16
N GLY A 284 -19.34 3.48 21.16
CA GLY A 284 -18.81 4.83 21.41
C GLY A 284 -17.29 4.87 21.64
N MET A 285 -16.70 3.84 22.27
CA MET A 285 -15.24 3.77 22.46
C MET A 285 -14.49 3.67 21.15
N GLY A 286 -15.06 3.03 20.12
CA GLY A 286 -14.43 2.94 18.80
C GLY A 286 -14.12 4.30 18.16
N PHE A 287 -14.83 5.35 18.56
CA PHE A 287 -14.69 6.70 18.02
C PHE A 287 -13.77 7.62 18.83
N THR A 288 -13.15 7.13 19.92
CA THR A 288 -12.25 7.95 20.73
C THR A 288 -10.80 7.82 20.25
N GLU A 289 -10.00 8.87 20.46
CA GLU A 289 -8.60 8.93 20.03
C GLU A 289 -7.70 7.95 20.79
N GLU A 290 -8.07 7.62 22.02
CA GLU A 290 -7.34 6.69 22.88
C GLU A 290 -7.58 5.23 22.48
N PHE A 291 -8.62 4.96 21.70
CA PHE A 291 -8.95 3.60 21.32
C PHE A 291 -8.04 3.10 20.20
N PRO A 292 -7.52 1.86 20.27
CA PRO A 292 -6.54 1.36 19.30
C PRO A 292 -6.98 1.35 17.82
N LEU A 293 -8.28 1.47 17.53
CA LEU A 293 -8.78 1.58 16.15
C LEU A 293 -8.51 2.95 15.51
N ALA A 294 -8.36 4.03 16.28
CA ALA A 294 -8.33 5.38 15.74
C ALA A 294 -7.23 5.60 14.66
N PRO A 295 -5.98 5.14 14.86
CA PRO A 295 -4.95 5.23 13.81
C PRO A 295 -5.30 4.47 12.53
N LEU A 296 -5.92 3.29 12.67
CA LEU A 296 -6.31 2.45 11.53
C LEU A 296 -7.47 3.06 10.75
N VAL A 297 -8.41 3.73 11.43
CA VAL A 297 -9.51 4.47 10.78
C VAL A 297 -8.96 5.60 9.92
N ARG A 298 -8.07 6.44 10.47
CA ARG A 298 -7.45 7.53 9.71
C ARG A 298 -6.61 7.01 8.55
N ARG A 299 -5.85 5.94 8.77
CA ARG A 299 -5.05 5.29 7.71
C ARG A 299 -5.94 4.79 6.57
N ALA A 300 -7.06 4.14 6.88
CA ALA A 300 -8.02 3.66 5.89
C ALA A 300 -8.65 4.81 5.10
N GLN A 301 -8.96 5.94 5.75
CA GLN A 301 -9.49 7.14 5.09
C GLN A 301 -8.44 7.79 4.17
N PHE A 302 -7.20 7.93 4.65
CA PHE A 302 -6.10 8.50 3.87
C PHE A 302 -5.80 7.69 2.61
N PHE A 303 -5.71 6.36 2.75
CA PHE A 303 -5.41 5.49 1.62
C PHE A 303 -6.63 5.11 0.77
N ALA A 304 -7.85 5.52 1.14
CA ALA A 304 -9.04 5.24 0.34
C ALA A 304 -8.90 5.77 -1.11
N PRO A 305 -8.58 7.06 -1.34
CA PRO A 305 -8.39 7.59 -2.69
C PRO A 305 -6.99 7.31 -3.27
N PHE A 306 -5.97 7.14 -2.42
CA PHE A 306 -4.57 7.04 -2.84
C PHE A 306 -4.31 5.87 -3.82
N LEU A 307 -3.63 6.12 -4.95
CA LEU A 307 -3.41 5.14 -6.03
C LEU A 307 -4.69 4.52 -6.63
N GLY A 308 -5.79 5.27 -6.57
CA GLY A 308 -7.11 4.89 -7.08
C GLY A 308 -8.00 4.33 -5.97
N SER A 309 -9.23 4.82 -5.89
CA SER A 309 -10.26 4.27 -5.01
C SER A 309 -10.74 2.90 -5.48
N ALA A 310 -11.37 2.13 -4.58
CA ALA A 310 -11.96 0.84 -4.96
C ALA A 310 -12.95 0.96 -6.13
N ALA A 311 -13.71 2.06 -6.19
CA ALA A 311 -14.62 2.32 -7.30
C ALA A 311 -13.88 2.61 -8.61
N GLU A 312 -12.84 3.45 -8.59
CA GLU A 312 -12.04 3.78 -9.78
C GLU A 312 -11.29 2.56 -10.32
N LEU A 313 -10.67 1.78 -9.44
CA LEU A 313 -9.99 0.54 -9.79
C LEU A 313 -10.99 -0.50 -10.34
N GLY A 314 -12.20 -0.57 -9.79
CA GLY A 314 -13.27 -1.41 -10.32
C GLY A 314 -13.73 -0.98 -11.72
N MET A 315 -13.82 0.33 -11.99
CA MET A 315 -14.11 0.86 -13.32
C MET A 315 -12.97 0.59 -14.30
N GLU A 316 -11.72 0.76 -13.89
CA GLU A 316 -10.53 0.45 -14.70
C GLU A 316 -10.50 -1.04 -15.06
N THR A 317 -10.74 -1.91 -14.08
CA THR A 317 -10.89 -3.36 -14.29
C THR A 317 -11.99 -3.66 -15.32
N ALA A 318 -13.17 -3.04 -15.19
CA ALA A 318 -14.27 -3.25 -16.13
C ALA A 318 -13.94 -2.81 -17.56
N ARG A 319 -13.18 -1.71 -17.72
CA ARG A 319 -12.71 -1.26 -19.04
C ARG A 319 -11.74 -2.25 -19.66
N LEU A 320 -10.77 -2.74 -18.89
CA LEU A 320 -9.81 -3.74 -19.37
C LEU A 320 -10.51 -5.05 -19.77
N LEU A 321 -11.46 -5.53 -18.95
CA LEU A 321 -12.27 -6.71 -19.28
C LEU A 321 -13.03 -6.56 -20.58
N LYS A 322 -13.64 -5.39 -20.81
CA LYS A 322 -14.34 -5.10 -22.06
C LYS A 322 -13.39 -5.11 -23.26
N ALA A 323 -12.17 -4.63 -23.08
CA ALA A 323 -11.15 -4.60 -24.14
C ALA A 323 -10.60 -6.01 -24.46
N CYS A 324 -10.39 -6.85 -23.45
CA CYS A 324 -9.87 -8.21 -23.62
C CYS A 324 -10.92 -9.17 -24.22
N GLY A 325 -12.22 -8.92 -24.03
CA GLY A 325 -13.29 -9.75 -24.57
C GLY A 325 -13.42 -11.14 -23.94
N THR A 326 -12.64 -11.43 -22.89
CA THR A 326 -12.62 -12.70 -22.17
C THR A 326 -12.69 -12.47 -20.66
N ALA A 327 -13.39 -13.34 -19.94
CA ALA A 327 -13.41 -13.31 -18.47
C ALA A 327 -12.02 -13.63 -17.90
N PRO A 328 -11.60 -12.94 -16.82
CA PRO A 328 -10.29 -13.15 -16.23
C PRO A 328 -10.25 -14.50 -15.51
N ARG A 329 -9.09 -15.15 -15.52
CA ARG A 329 -8.80 -16.31 -14.68
C ARG A 329 -8.17 -15.78 -13.40
N ILE A 330 -8.97 -15.62 -12.35
CA ILE A 330 -8.44 -15.24 -11.04
C ILE A 330 -7.71 -16.47 -10.49
N SER A 331 -6.37 -16.47 -10.53
CA SER A 331 -5.55 -17.49 -9.87
C SER A 331 -5.83 -17.43 -8.35
N GLY A 332 -6.14 -18.59 -7.76
CA GLY A 332 -6.52 -18.71 -6.34
C GLY A 332 -7.79 -19.55 -6.10
N PHE A 333 -8.66 -19.67 -7.11
CA PHE A 333 -9.67 -20.72 -7.14
C PHE A 333 -9.13 -21.86 -7.99
N GLY A 334 -8.71 -22.94 -7.35
CA GLY A 334 -8.30 -24.15 -8.08
C GLY A 334 -9.40 -24.55 -9.08
N THR A 335 -8.98 -24.96 -10.27
CA THR A 335 -9.87 -25.70 -11.17
C THR A 335 -10.45 -26.90 -10.40
N PRO A 336 -11.76 -27.20 -10.54
CA PRO A 336 -12.35 -28.38 -9.92
C PRO A 336 -11.70 -29.67 -10.41
#